data_AF-A0A5C4M9A6-F1
#
_entry.id   AF-A0A5C4M9A6-F1
#
_cell.length_a   1.000
_cell.length_b   1.000
_cell.length_c   1.000
_cell.angle_alpha   90.00
_cell.angle_beta   90.00
_cell.angle_gamma   90.00
#
_symmetry.space_group_name_H-M   'P 1'
#
loop_
_entity.id
_entity.type
_entity.pdbx_description
1 polymer ?
#
loop_
_entity_poly.entity_id
_entity_poly.type
_entity_poly.pdbx_seq_one_letter_code
_entity_poly.pdbx_strand_id
1 'polypeptide(L)' 'MAVASLSASRLHALLDLAPDDPPGYRELADLVRLLVLDGRIPAGTRLPSERELTA' A
#
# COMPACT_ATOMS: atom_id res chain seq x y z
N MET A 1 19.52 8.85 7.72
CA MET A 1 18.85 7.60 7.29
C MET A 1 17.94 7.92 6.13
N ALA A 2 18.05 7.21 5.01
CA ALA A 2 17.16 7.41 3.87
C ALA A 2 15.76 6.89 4.21
N VAL A 3 14.73 7.71 4.00
CA VAL A 3 13.33 7.30 4.15
C VAL A 3 12.94 6.57 2.87
N ALA A 4 12.58 5.29 2.96
CA ALA A 4 12.06 4.55 1.82
C ALA A 4 10.67 5.09 1.44
N SER A 5 10.37 5.19 0.15
CA SER A 5 9.03 5.50 -0.36
C SER A 5 8.47 4.33 -1.16
N LEU A 6 7.17 4.13 -1.05
CA LEU A 6 6.42 3.12 -1.79
C LEU A 6 5.54 3.81 -2.84
N SER A 7 5.60 3.35 -4.10
CA SER A 7 4.70 3.84 -5.14
C SER A 7 3.34 3.16 -5.06
N ALA A 8 2.31 3.80 -5.63
CA ALA A 8 0.96 3.22 -5.75
C ALA A 8 0.97 1.90 -6.54
N SER A 9 1.70 1.84 -7.66
CA SER A 9 1.84 0.63 -8.48
C SER A 9 2.51 -0.53 -7.73
N ARG A 10 3.53 -0.23 -6.93
CA ARG A 10 4.21 -1.23 -6.09
C ARG A 10 3.29 -1.72 -4.99
N LEU A 11 2.51 -0.83 -4.38
CA LEU A 11 1.53 -1.22 -3.37
C LEU A 11 0.43 -2.12 -3.97
N HIS A 12 -0.12 -1.78 -5.14
CA HIS A 12 -1.08 -2.65 -5.85
C HIS A 12 -0.51 -4.04 -6.10
N ALA A 13 0.75 -4.14 -6.55
CA ALA A 13 1.41 -5.42 -6.78
C ALA A 13 1.67 -6.23 -5.50
N LEU A 14 1.88 -5.57 -4.35
CA LEU A 14 2.05 -6.25 -3.06
C LEU A 14 0.73 -6.77 -2.50
N LEU A 15 -0.35 -6.02 -2.73
CA LEU A 15 -1.69 -6.34 -2.30
C LEU A 15 -2.40 -7.30 -3.26
N ASP A 16 -1.83 -7.52 -4.46
CA ASP A 16 -2.40 -8.32 -5.53
C ASP A 16 -3.84 -7.87 -5.91
N LEU A 17 -4.04 -6.55 -5.97
CA LEU A 17 -5.35 -5.97 -6.25
C LEU A 17 -5.69 -6.06 -7.73
N ALA A 18 -6.87 -6.57 -8.03
CA ALA A 18 -7.47 -6.44 -9.35
C ALA A 18 -7.87 -4.97 -9.60
N PRO A 19 -7.68 -4.45 -10.82
CA PRO A 19 -8.02 -3.07 -11.15
C PRO A 19 -9.53 -2.80 -11.17
N ASP A 20 -10.34 -3.83 -11.37
CA ASP A 20 -11.79 -3.69 -11.60
C ASP A 20 -12.64 -3.66 -10.31
N ASP A 21 -12.05 -4.00 -9.16
CA ASP A 21 -12.73 -4.01 -7.86
C ASP A 21 -11.76 -3.61 -6.73
N PRO A 22 -11.46 -2.31 -6.61
CA PRO A 22 -10.53 -1.84 -5.59
C PRO A 22 -11.15 -1.94 -4.18
N PRO A 23 -10.36 -2.30 -3.17
CA PRO A 23 -10.85 -2.45 -1.80
C PRO A 23 -11.36 -1.12 -1.24
N GLY A 24 -12.37 -1.19 -0.38
CA GLY A 24 -12.80 -0.03 0.39
C GLY A 24 -11.71 0.43 1.39
N TYR A 25 -11.85 1.65 1.92
CA TYR A 25 -10.86 2.24 2.84
C TYR A 25 -10.44 1.34 4.01
N ARG A 26 -11.40 0.68 4.66
CA ARG A 26 -11.11 -0.19 5.81
C ARG A 26 -10.33 -1.44 5.40
N GLU A 27 -10.78 -2.10 4.35
CA GLU A 27 -10.12 -3.26 3.79
C GLU A 27 -8.70 -2.92 3.32
N LEU A 28 -8.53 -1.81 2.60
CA LEU A 28 -7.21 -1.32 2.21
C LEU A 28 -6.30 -1.08 3.42
N ALA A 29 -6.82 -0.43 4.47
CA ALA A 29 -6.04 -0.18 5.69
C ALA A 29 -5.64 -1.48 6.40
N ASP A 30 -6.53 -2.47 6.45
CA ASP A 30 -6.26 -3.77 7.07
C ASP A 30 -5.22 -4.57 6.27
N LEU A 31 -5.32 -4.58 4.94
CA LEU A 31 -4.34 -5.24 4.08
C LEU A 31 -2.96 -4.57 4.17
N VAL A 32 -2.90 -3.23 4.17
CA VAL A 32 -1.64 -2.49 4.41
C VAL A 32 -1.07 -2.84 5.78
N ARG A 33 -1.92 -2.96 6.81
CA ARG A 33 -1.48 -3.36 8.15
C ARG A 33 -0.88 -4.76 8.16
N LEU A 34 -1.48 -5.72 7.46
CA LEU A 34 -0.93 -7.07 7.30
C LEU A 34 0.44 -7.05 6.61
N LEU A 35 0.61 -6.25 5.56
CA LEU A 35 1.91 -6.12 4.88
C LEU A 35 3.01 -5.54 5.78
N VAL A 36 2.66 -4.64 6.70
CA VAL A 36 3.59 -4.12 7.70
C VAL A 36 3.93 -5.19 8.74
N LEU A 37 2.93 -5.93 9.24
CA LEU A 37 3.14 -7.00 10.21
C LEU A 37 3.98 -8.15 9.63
N ASP A 38 3.81 -8.46 8.34
CA ASP A 38 4.61 -9.43 7.59
C ASP A 38 6.01 -8.91 7.23
N GLY A 39 6.31 -7.64 7.54
CA GLY A 39 7.62 -7.02 7.26
C GLY A 39 7.86 -6.66 5.79
N ARG A 40 6.87 -6.86 4.91
CA ARG A 40 6.96 -6.50 3.47
C ARG A 40 6.97 -4.99 3.25
N ILE A 41 6.35 -4.24 4.15
CA ILE A 41 6.46 -2.78 4.21
C ILE A 41 7.17 -2.41 5.51
N PRO A 42 8.46 -2.03 5.46
CA PRO A 42 9.20 -1.63 6.65
C PRO A 42 8.58 -0.42 7.34
N ALA A 43 8.63 -0.40 8.67
CA ALA A 43 8.20 0.76 9.44
C ALA A 43 8.97 2.03 9.04
N GLY A 44 8.26 3.15 8.92
CA GLY A 44 8.84 4.42 8.45
C GLY A 44 8.87 4.56 6.92
N THR A 45 8.42 3.57 6.15
CA THR A 45 8.21 3.72 4.71
C THR A 45 7.10 4.74 4.45
N ARG A 46 7.38 5.74 3.61
CA ARG A 46 6.36 6.68 3.13
C ARG A 46 5.43 5.96 2.15
N LEU A 47 4.14 5.97 2.44
CA LEU A 47 3.09 5.42 1.58
C LEU A 47 2.68 6.42 0.48
N PRO A 48 2.11 5.92 -0.63
CA PRO A 48 1.49 6.77 -1.64
C PRO A 48 0.29 7.53 -1.06
N SER A 49 0.02 8.69 -1.62
CA SER A 49 -1.18 9.47 -1.31
C SER A 49 -2.43 8.82 -1.90
N GLU A 50 -3.60 9.17 -1.34
CA GLU A 50 -4.91 8.75 -1.87
C GLU A 50 -5.06 9.09 -3.36
N ARG A 51 -4.64 10.30 -3.76
CA ARG A 51 -4.70 10.73 -5.16
C ARG A 51 -3.89 9.85 -6.09
N GLU A 52 -2.71 9.43 -5.65
CA GLU A 52 -1.85 8.51 -6.42
C GLU A 52 -2.42 7.09 -6.46
N LEU A 53 -3.26 6.70 -5.49
CA LEU A 53 -3.92 5.40 -5.46
C LEU A 53 -5.15 5.34 -6.39
N THR A 54 -5.77 6.48 -6.68
CA THR A 54 -6.97 6.57 -7.54
C THR A 54 -6.68 7.03 -8.97
N ALA A 55 -5.43 7.33 -9.30
CA ALA A 55 -4.99 7.82 -10.61
C ALA A 55 -4.62 6.67 -11.55
#